data_AF-A0A7S2L2M9-F1
#
_entry.id   AF-A0A7S2L2M9-F1
#
_cell.length_a   1.000
_cell.length_b   1.000
_cell.length_c   1.000
_cell.angle_alpha   90.00
_cell.angle_beta   90.00
_cell.angle_gamma   90.00
#
_symmetry.space_group_name_H-M   'P 1'
#
loop_
_entity.id
_entity.type
_entity.pdbx_description
1 polymer ?
#
loop_
_entity_poly.entity_id
_entity_poly.type
_entity_poly.pdbx_seq_one_letter_code
_entity_poly.pdbx_strand_id
1 'polypeptide(L)'
;VNDVSSIKATLQSNHTLQNIYINPGEPSDPNQKIQTNIKMATEVNVKNRYSTEAAGREKVIQTQLHVTNRVELCRLQDVNHSVYRDIDPLHLPEVLSLIGRHHGCEELYLALSSSVMALFSTVNMKKCIQQERDYHAAKVAEHRAKAEQLDAKLAAMEEEEAAAGNEGDIDFDHRSNKRRRK
;
A
#
# COMPACT_ATOMS: atom_id res chain seq x y z
N VAL A 1 -20.00 11.35 -27.23
CA VAL A 1 -20.24 10.19 -26.33
C VAL A 1 -18.91 9.81 -25.71
N ASN A 2 -18.91 9.28 -24.48
CA ASN A 2 -17.67 8.91 -23.78
C ASN A 2 -17.20 7.54 -24.30
N ASP A 3 -16.01 7.48 -24.87
CA ASP A 3 -15.34 6.23 -25.22
C ASP A 3 -14.59 5.74 -23.98
N VAL A 4 -14.99 4.57 -23.43
CA VAL A 4 -14.37 4.03 -22.21
C VAL A 4 -13.35 2.92 -22.47
N SER A 5 -12.98 2.68 -23.73
CA SER A 5 -12.01 1.64 -24.10
C SER A 5 -10.62 1.84 -23.52
N SER A 6 -10.26 3.06 -23.12
CA SER A 6 -9.08 3.39 -22.32
C SER A 6 -9.20 4.81 -21.74
N ILE A 7 -8.37 5.17 -20.78
CA ILE A 7 -8.29 6.56 -20.27
C ILE A 7 -7.97 7.53 -21.41
N LYS A 8 -7.03 7.15 -22.29
CA LYS A 8 -6.65 7.98 -23.43
C LYS A 8 -7.81 8.19 -24.39
N ALA A 9 -8.57 7.15 -24.68
CA ALA A 9 -9.76 7.26 -25.52
C ALA A 9 -10.83 8.16 -24.87
N THR A 10 -11.02 8.07 -23.56
CA THR A 10 -11.94 8.97 -22.84
C THR A 10 -11.49 10.44 -22.92
N LEU A 11 -10.20 10.71 -22.76
CA LEU A 11 -9.60 12.05 -22.90
C LEU A 11 -9.63 12.62 -24.32
N GLN A 12 -9.82 11.77 -25.33
CA GLN A 12 -9.93 12.15 -26.74
C GLN A 12 -11.35 12.03 -27.28
N SER A 13 -12.29 11.62 -26.42
CA SER A 13 -13.69 11.48 -26.79
C SER A 13 -14.30 12.83 -27.16
N ASN A 14 -15.53 12.82 -27.69
CA ASN A 14 -16.14 14.09 -28.07
C ASN A 14 -16.38 15.00 -26.84
N HIS A 15 -15.76 16.18 -26.83
CA HIS A 15 -15.86 17.18 -25.76
C HIS A 15 -16.68 18.43 -26.11
N THR A 16 -17.20 18.51 -27.33
CA THR A 16 -17.83 19.73 -27.87
C THR A 16 -19.34 19.59 -28.05
N LEU A 17 -19.85 18.37 -28.16
CA LEU A 17 -21.26 18.08 -28.34
C LEU A 17 -22.03 18.36 -27.05
N GLN A 18 -22.92 19.35 -27.09
CA GLN A 18 -23.66 19.83 -25.92
C GLN A 18 -25.08 19.32 -25.84
N ASN A 19 -25.65 18.86 -26.96
CA ASN A 19 -27.01 18.36 -27.00
C ASN A 19 -27.16 17.33 -28.13
N ILE A 20 -27.86 16.23 -27.83
CA ILE A 20 -28.42 15.32 -28.81
C ILE A 20 -29.85 15.05 -28.37
N TYR A 21 -30.80 15.28 -29.28
CA TYR A 21 -32.17 14.83 -29.09
C TYR A 21 -32.31 13.40 -29.60
N ILE A 22 -32.58 12.46 -28.69
CA ILE A 22 -32.93 11.08 -29.03
C ILE A 22 -34.39 10.91 -28.64
N ASN A 23 -35.21 10.48 -29.59
CA ASN A 23 -36.62 10.24 -29.33
C ASN A 23 -36.72 9.13 -28.26
N PRO A 24 -37.32 9.38 -27.08
CA PRO A 24 -37.42 8.36 -26.06
C PRO A 24 -38.35 7.26 -26.57
N GLY A 25 -37.78 6.08 -26.84
CA GLY A 25 -38.56 4.86 -27.03
C GLY A 25 -39.33 4.49 -25.75
N GLU A 26 -40.07 3.39 -25.78
CA GLU A 26 -40.84 2.97 -24.61
C GLU A 26 -39.98 2.78 -23.34
N PRO A 27 -40.54 2.94 -22.13
CA PRO A 27 -39.79 2.94 -20.86
C PRO A 27 -38.96 1.66 -20.56
N SER A 28 -39.23 0.55 -21.26
CA SER A 28 -38.49 -0.71 -21.13
C SER A 28 -37.35 -0.85 -22.15
N ASP A 29 -37.08 0.18 -22.95
CA ASP A 29 -36.11 0.12 -24.03
C ASP A 29 -34.67 0.12 -23.48
N PRO A 30 -33.80 -0.85 -23.85
CA PRO A 30 -32.37 -0.81 -23.56
C PRO A 30 -31.70 0.53 -23.95
N ASN A 31 -32.32 1.33 -24.83
CA ASN A 31 -31.90 2.67 -25.15
C ASN A 31 -31.91 3.66 -23.98
N GLN A 32 -32.62 3.40 -22.86
CA GLN A 32 -32.66 4.32 -21.73
C GLN A 32 -31.27 4.49 -21.06
N LYS A 33 -30.50 3.40 -20.92
CA LYS A 33 -29.13 3.46 -20.38
C LYS A 33 -28.20 4.22 -21.31
N ILE A 34 -28.35 4.01 -22.62
CA ILE A 34 -27.60 4.74 -23.64
C ILE A 34 -27.93 6.25 -23.54
N GLN A 35 -29.20 6.60 -23.40
CA GLN A 35 -29.63 7.99 -23.22
C GLN A 35 -29.07 8.64 -21.95
N THR A 36 -29.11 7.93 -20.81
CA THR A 36 -28.51 8.43 -19.55
C THR A 36 -27.02 8.72 -19.73
N ASN A 37 -26.28 7.82 -20.38
CA ASN A 37 -24.85 8.00 -20.64
C ASN A 37 -24.55 9.14 -21.63
N ILE A 38 -25.38 9.30 -22.66
CA ILE A 38 -25.28 10.43 -23.60
C ILE A 38 -25.55 11.75 -22.88
N LYS A 39 -26.61 11.79 -22.06
CA LYS A 39 -26.96 12.96 -21.26
C LYS A 39 -25.83 13.35 -20.33
N MET A 40 -25.28 12.40 -19.57
CA MET A 40 -24.11 12.61 -18.71
C MET A 40 -22.92 13.20 -19.49
N ALA A 41 -22.59 12.61 -20.65
CA ALA A 41 -21.51 13.09 -21.50
C ALA A 41 -21.73 14.52 -22.03
N THR A 42 -22.98 14.86 -22.41
CA THR A 42 -23.33 16.21 -22.87
C THR A 42 -23.37 17.23 -21.75
N GLU A 43 -23.83 16.86 -20.54
CA GLU A 43 -23.83 17.74 -19.38
C GLU A 43 -22.41 18.13 -18.97
N VAL A 44 -21.46 17.19 -18.99
CA VAL A 44 -20.04 17.49 -18.74
C VAL A 44 -19.48 18.45 -19.78
N ASN A 45 -19.82 18.26 -21.06
CA ASN A 45 -19.40 19.16 -22.13
C ASN A 45 -19.98 20.58 -21.96
N VAL A 46 -21.24 20.70 -21.54
CA VAL A 46 -21.89 21.99 -21.26
C VAL A 46 -21.22 22.70 -20.08
N LYS A 47 -20.97 21.98 -18.98
CA LYS A 47 -20.29 22.52 -17.79
C LYS A 47 -18.87 23.00 -18.10
N ASN A 48 -18.18 22.34 -19.03
CA ASN A 48 -16.80 22.63 -19.41
C ASN A 48 -16.67 23.24 -20.81
N ARG A 49 -17.68 23.99 -21.28
CA ARG A 49 -17.77 24.47 -22.68
C ARG A 49 -16.58 25.30 -23.18
N TYR A 50 -15.78 25.85 -22.26
CA TYR A 50 -14.61 26.68 -22.57
C TYR A 50 -13.27 25.95 -22.46
N SER A 51 -13.27 24.69 -22.01
CA SER A 51 -12.05 23.87 -21.89
C SER A 51 -12.37 22.41 -22.19
N THR A 52 -12.00 21.99 -23.40
CA THR A 52 -12.11 20.59 -23.82
C THR A 52 -11.25 19.68 -22.96
N GLU A 53 -10.11 20.17 -22.49
CA GLU A 53 -9.25 19.45 -21.54
C GLU A 53 -9.96 19.21 -20.20
N ALA A 54 -10.61 20.22 -19.64
CA ALA A 54 -11.39 20.07 -18.41
C ALA A 54 -12.56 19.11 -18.60
N ALA A 55 -13.25 19.19 -19.75
CA ALA A 55 -14.31 18.25 -20.11
C ALA A 55 -13.79 16.80 -20.18
N GLY A 56 -12.61 16.58 -20.78
CA GLY A 56 -11.98 15.27 -20.84
C GLY A 56 -11.61 14.72 -19.47
N ARG A 57 -10.98 15.53 -18.62
CA ARG A 57 -10.62 15.16 -17.24
C ARG A 57 -11.87 14.79 -16.42
N GLU A 58 -12.92 15.61 -16.50
CA GLU A 58 -14.16 15.37 -15.78
C GLU A 58 -14.84 14.07 -16.24
N LYS A 59 -14.80 13.78 -17.55
CA LYS A 59 -15.31 12.50 -18.08
C LYS A 59 -14.53 11.31 -17.53
N VAL A 60 -13.20 11.39 -17.47
CA VAL A 60 -12.38 10.33 -16.85
C VAL A 60 -12.81 10.12 -15.40
N ILE A 61 -12.96 11.19 -14.62
CA ILE A 61 -13.37 11.10 -13.22
C ILE A 61 -14.75 10.44 -13.09
N GLN A 62 -15.75 10.88 -13.87
CA GLN A 62 -17.12 10.39 -13.72
C GLN A 62 -17.34 8.99 -14.32
N THR A 63 -16.58 8.58 -15.33
CA THR A 63 -16.86 7.33 -16.06
C THR A 63 -15.83 6.24 -15.89
N GLN A 64 -14.56 6.57 -15.68
CA GLN A 64 -13.49 5.58 -15.53
C GLN A 64 -13.15 5.33 -14.06
N LEU A 65 -13.20 6.38 -13.24
CA LEU A 65 -12.78 6.34 -11.84
C LEU A 65 -13.93 6.06 -10.85
N HIS A 66 -15.17 5.97 -11.35
CA HIS A 66 -16.35 5.55 -10.58
C HIS A 66 -16.73 4.13 -11.04
N VAL A 67 -16.68 3.13 -10.14
CA VAL A 67 -16.84 1.72 -10.49
C VAL A 67 -18.17 1.41 -11.14
N THR A 68 -19.27 1.98 -10.61
CA THR A 68 -20.62 1.70 -11.09
C THR A 68 -20.79 2.19 -12.53
N ASN A 69 -20.44 3.45 -12.78
CA ASN A 69 -20.50 4.03 -14.12
C ASN A 69 -19.57 3.31 -15.08
N ARG A 70 -18.36 2.95 -14.62
CA ARG A 70 -17.39 2.19 -15.42
C ARG A 70 -17.95 0.84 -15.84
N VAL A 71 -18.46 0.05 -14.90
CA VAL A 71 -19.00 -1.29 -15.19
C VAL A 71 -20.17 -1.21 -16.16
N GLU A 72 -21.04 -0.22 -15.99
CA GLU A 72 -22.16 0.00 -16.90
C GLU A 72 -21.68 0.36 -18.32
N LEU A 73 -20.80 1.35 -18.45
CA LEU A 73 -20.27 1.78 -19.75
C LEU A 73 -19.42 0.71 -20.42
N CYS A 74 -18.63 -0.03 -19.67
CA CYS A 74 -17.84 -1.16 -20.17
C CYS A 74 -18.76 -2.24 -20.75
N ARG A 75 -19.85 -2.58 -20.06
CA ARG A 75 -20.85 -3.53 -20.58
C ARG A 75 -21.53 -3.03 -21.85
N LEU A 76 -21.83 -1.73 -21.94
CA LEU A 76 -22.46 -1.13 -23.13
C LEU A 76 -21.51 -1.06 -24.34
N GLN A 77 -20.19 -0.97 -24.10
CA GLN A 77 -19.17 -0.83 -25.15
C GLN A 77 -18.36 -2.11 -25.39
N ASP A 78 -18.76 -3.23 -24.76
CA ASP A 78 -18.07 -4.53 -24.80
C ASP A 78 -16.57 -4.45 -24.43
N VAL A 79 -16.27 -3.68 -23.38
CA VAL A 79 -14.92 -3.51 -22.84
C VAL A 79 -14.74 -4.43 -21.64
N ASN A 80 -13.82 -5.39 -21.74
CA ASN A 80 -13.66 -6.46 -20.76
C ASN A 80 -12.35 -6.41 -19.94
N HIS A 81 -11.70 -5.25 -19.83
CA HIS A 81 -10.45 -5.10 -19.08
C HIS A 81 -10.54 -4.07 -17.95
N SER A 82 -9.64 -4.18 -16.98
CA SER A 82 -9.52 -3.21 -15.87
C SER A 82 -8.71 -2.00 -16.31
N VAL A 83 -9.28 -0.81 -16.12
CA VAL A 83 -8.64 0.48 -16.40
C VAL A 83 -7.35 0.67 -15.60
N TYR A 84 -7.28 0.10 -14.40
CA TYR A 84 -6.09 0.21 -13.54
C TYR A 84 -4.88 -0.53 -14.10
N ARG A 85 -5.06 -1.41 -15.08
CA ARG A 85 -3.96 -2.06 -15.80
C ARG A 85 -3.22 -1.09 -16.73
N ASP A 86 -3.92 -0.08 -17.23
CA ASP A 86 -3.38 0.87 -18.21
C ASP A 86 -2.73 2.09 -17.54
N ILE A 87 -2.88 2.22 -16.22
CA ILE A 87 -2.29 3.30 -15.45
C ILE A 87 -0.88 2.88 -15.06
N ASP A 88 0.10 3.74 -15.36
CA ASP A 88 1.45 3.58 -14.84
C ASP A 88 1.36 3.42 -13.31
N PRO A 89 1.87 2.32 -12.75
CA PRO A 89 1.85 2.10 -11.32
C PRO A 89 2.45 3.26 -10.50
N LEU A 90 3.37 4.06 -11.06
CA LEU A 90 3.91 5.28 -10.44
C LEU A 90 2.87 6.40 -10.25
N HIS A 91 1.81 6.41 -11.05
CA HIS A 91 0.72 7.40 -10.98
C HIS A 91 -0.51 6.89 -10.22
N LEU A 92 -0.50 5.62 -9.82
CA LEU A 92 -1.61 5.00 -9.09
C LEU A 92 -1.92 5.71 -7.76
N PRO A 93 -0.94 6.12 -6.93
CA PRO A 93 -1.22 6.85 -5.68
C PRO A 93 -2.01 8.14 -5.92
N GLU A 94 -1.64 8.92 -6.94
CA GLU A 94 -2.35 10.15 -7.30
C GLU A 94 -3.77 9.86 -7.80
N VAL A 95 -3.95 8.81 -8.60
CA VAL A 95 -5.28 8.38 -9.08
C VAL A 95 -6.15 7.90 -7.92
N LEU A 96 -5.61 7.11 -6.98
CA LEU A 96 -6.34 6.67 -5.79
C LEU A 96 -6.73 7.87 -4.91
N SER A 97 -5.83 8.83 -4.72
CA SER A 97 -6.16 10.08 -4.03
C SER A 97 -7.29 10.84 -4.72
N LEU A 98 -7.30 10.88 -6.05
CA LEU A 98 -8.35 11.51 -6.83
C LEU A 98 -9.70 10.79 -6.63
N ILE A 99 -9.72 9.45 -6.64
CA ILE A 99 -10.92 8.65 -6.37
C ILE A 99 -11.46 8.94 -4.97
N GLY A 100 -10.59 8.90 -3.96
CA GLY A 100 -11.00 9.16 -2.58
C GLY A 100 -11.62 10.55 -2.38
N ARG A 101 -11.10 11.57 -3.08
CA ARG A 101 -11.65 12.94 -3.02
C ARG A 101 -12.99 13.10 -3.74
N HIS A 102 -13.19 12.44 -4.88
CA HIS A 102 -14.37 12.64 -5.72
C HIS A 102 -15.52 11.68 -5.41
N HIS A 103 -15.21 10.45 -5.03
CA HIS A 103 -16.18 9.35 -4.93
C HIS A 103 -16.24 8.72 -3.53
N GLY A 104 -15.32 9.08 -2.63
CA GLY A 104 -15.32 8.64 -1.23
C GLY A 104 -14.62 7.29 -0.98
N CYS A 105 -14.79 6.76 0.23
CA CYS A 105 -13.99 5.64 0.74
C CYS A 105 -14.33 4.29 0.09
N GLU A 106 -15.59 4.05 -0.28
CA GLU A 106 -16.01 2.78 -0.88
C GLU A 106 -15.36 2.58 -2.26
N GLU A 107 -15.46 3.59 -3.12
CA GLU A 107 -14.84 3.61 -4.45
C GLU A 107 -13.31 3.55 -4.35
N LEU A 108 -12.73 4.25 -3.38
CA LEU A 108 -11.30 4.16 -3.06
C LEU A 108 -10.89 2.73 -2.69
N TYR A 109 -11.66 2.06 -1.84
CA TYR A 109 -11.38 0.69 -1.42
C TYR A 109 -11.43 -0.29 -2.60
N LEU A 110 -12.44 -0.17 -3.48
CA LEU A 110 -12.57 -1.00 -4.67
C LEU A 110 -11.43 -0.75 -5.67
N ALA A 111 -11.05 0.52 -5.85
CA ALA A 111 -9.92 0.91 -6.69
C ALA A 111 -8.59 0.36 -6.15
N LEU A 112 -8.35 0.48 -4.84
CA LEU A 112 -7.16 -0.05 -4.17
C LEU A 112 -7.08 -1.57 -4.31
N SER A 113 -8.18 -2.27 -4.04
CA SER A 113 -8.26 -3.73 -4.14
C SER A 113 -7.96 -4.21 -5.56
N SER A 114 -8.46 -3.49 -6.57
CA SER A 114 -8.24 -3.81 -7.99
C SER A 114 -6.83 -3.50 -8.49
N SER A 115 -6.07 -2.68 -7.76
CA SER A 115 -4.80 -2.12 -8.19
C SER A 115 -3.61 -2.52 -7.31
N VAL A 116 -3.86 -3.30 -6.25
CA VAL A 116 -2.86 -3.71 -5.25
C VAL A 116 -1.64 -4.43 -5.85
N MET A 117 -1.85 -5.30 -6.84
CA MET A 117 -0.75 -6.01 -7.50
C MET A 117 0.12 -5.07 -8.35
N ALA A 118 -0.50 -4.07 -8.97
CA ALA A 118 0.23 -3.03 -9.69
C ALA A 118 1.02 -2.14 -8.71
N LEU A 119 0.45 -1.78 -7.55
CA LEU A 119 1.20 -1.08 -6.50
C LEU A 119 2.38 -1.90 -6.00
N PHE A 120 2.25 -3.21 -5.79
CA PHE A 120 3.40 -4.03 -5.40
C PHE A 120 4.50 -4.05 -6.46
N SER A 121 4.17 -3.85 -7.74
CA SER A 121 5.16 -3.76 -8.82
C SER A 121 5.97 -2.45 -8.81
N THR A 122 5.46 -1.35 -8.19
CA THR A 122 6.27 -0.13 -8.01
C THR A 122 7.26 -0.23 -6.88
N VAL A 123 6.95 -1.03 -5.86
CA VAL A 123 7.88 -1.29 -4.77
C VAL A 123 9.08 -2.00 -5.40
N ASN A 124 10.25 -1.36 -5.34
CA ASN A 124 11.50 -2.01 -5.73
C ASN A 124 11.74 -3.18 -4.76
N MET A 125 11.20 -4.34 -5.13
CA MET A 125 11.16 -5.54 -4.28
C MET A 125 12.58 -5.91 -3.82
N LYS A 126 13.58 -5.71 -4.69
CA LYS A 126 14.98 -5.90 -4.36
C LYS A 126 15.45 -4.97 -3.23
N LYS A 127 15.08 -3.69 -3.26
CA LYS A 127 15.40 -2.73 -2.20
C LYS A 127 14.65 -3.06 -0.90
N CYS A 128 13.39 -3.48 -1.00
CA CYS A 128 12.59 -3.89 0.17
C CYS A 128 13.23 -5.10 0.88
N ILE A 129 13.55 -6.15 0.12
CA ILE A 129 14.25 -7.34 0.63
C ILE A 129 15.61 -6.96 1.22
N GLN A 130 16.35 -6.03 0.61
CA GLN A 130 17.63 -5.56 1.15
C GLN A 130 17.46 -4.87 2.50
N GLN A 131 16.45 -3.99 2.65
CA GLN A 131 16.15 -3.33 3.91
C GLN A 131 15.76 -4.32 5.02
N GLU A 132 14.98 -5.33 4.68
CA GLU A 132 14.59 -6.40 5.61
C GLU A 132 15.81 -7.21 6.06
N ARG A 133 16.73 -7.53 5.15
CA ARG A 133 18.01 -8.17 5.49
C ARG A 133 18.86 -7.32 6.42
N ASP A 134 18.99 -6.02 6.13
CA ASP A 134 19.79 -5.10 6.94
C ASP A 134 19.20 -4.95 8.35
N TYR A 135 17.88 -4.88 8.47
CA TYR A 135 17.17 -4.88 9.75
C TYR A 135 17.48 -6.13 10.59
N HIS A 136 17.38 -7.32 9.99
CA HIS A 136 17.68 -8.56 10.70
C HIS A 136 19.17 -8.69 11.04
N ALA A 137 20.07 -8.23 10.17
CA ALA A 137 21.50 -8.20 10.46
C ALA A 137 21.81 -7.31 11.69
N ALA A 138 21.18 -6.13 11.77
CA ALA A 138 21.31 -5.25 12.93
C ALA A 138 20.78 -5.92 14.22
N LYS A 139 19.65 -6.64 14.14
CA LYS A 139 19.11 -7.39 15.28
C LYS A 139 20.04 -8.51 15.74
N VAL A 140 20.66 -9.25 14.82
CA VAL A 140 21.65 -10.28 15.17
C VAL A 140 22.86 -9.66 15.86
N ALA A 141 23.36 -8.52 15.37
CA ALA A 141 24.47 -7.81 16.01
C ALA A 141 24.11 -7.34 17.43
N GLU A 142 22.89 -6.82 17.64
CA GLU A 142 22.39 -6.43 18.96
C GLU A 142 22.36 -7.62 19.93
N HIS A 143 21.85 -8.77 19.49
CA HIS A 143 21.80 -9.98 20.31
C HIS A 143 23.19 -10.53 20.63
N ARG A 144 24.13 -10.50 19.66
CA ARG A 144 25.51 -10.90 19.89
C ARG A 144 26.18 -10.04 20.95
N ALA A 145 26.05 -8.71 20.86
CA ALA A 145 26.62 -7.79 21.86
C ALA A 145 26.06 -8.04 23.27
N LYS A 146 24.76 -8.38 23.38
CA LYS A 146 24.15 -8.75 24.68
C LYS A 146 24.71 -10.06 25.23
N ALA A 147 24.96 -11.05 24.37
CA ALA A 147 25.58 -12.31 24.79
C ALA A 147 27.01 -12.06 25.33
N GLU A 148 27.82 -11.30 24.60
CA GLU A 148 29.18 -10.94 25.02
C GLU A 148 29.20 -10.19 26.37
N GLN A 149 28.23 -9.30 26.62
CA GLN A 149 28.09 -8.64 27.92
C GLN A 149 27.75 -9.60 29.06
N LEU A 150 26.88 -10.59 28.80
CA LEU A 150 26.53 -11.59 29.80
C LEU A 150 27.70 -12.53 30.10
N ASP A 151 28.42 -12.95 29.06
CA ASP A 151 29.62 -13.80 29.20
C ASP A 151 30.71 -13.09 30.02
N ALA A 152 30.97 -11.82 29.75
CA ALA A 152 31.91 -11.01 30.54
C ALA A 152 31.48 -10.88 32.02
N LYS A 153 30.18 -10.78 32.26
CA LYS A 153 29.62 -10.69 33.62
C LYS A 153 29.73 -12.01 34.37
N LEU A 154 29.55 -13.14 33.68
CA LEU A 154 29.78 -14.48 34.24
C LEU A 154 31.24 -14.67 34.62
N ALA A 155 32.17 -14.36 33.71
CA ALA A 155 33.61 -14.47 33.99
C ALA A 155 34.05 -13.65 35.20
N ALA A 156 33.55 -12.41 35.34
CA ALA A 156 33.86 -11.57 36.50
C ALA A 156 33.35 -12.17 37.82
N MET A 157 32.15 -12.78 37.83
CA MET A 157 31.64 -13.47 39.02
C MET A 157 32.45 -14.72 39.36
N GLU A 158 32.87 -15.50 38.35
CA GLU A 158 33.71 -16.69 38.56
C GLU A 158 35.10 -16.32 39.12
N GLU A 159 35.69 -15.21 38.68
CA GLU A 159 36.95 -14.69 39.24
C GLU A 159 36.80 -14.21 40.69
N GLU A 160 35.70 -13.55 41.04
CA GLU A 160 35.40 -13.14 42.43
C GLU A 160 35.22 -14.36 43.35
N GLU A 161 34.50 -15.40 42.90
CA GLU A 161 34.32 -16.65 43.65
C GLU A 161 35.65 -17.40 43.84
N ALA A 162 36.50 -17.45 42.81
CA ALA A 162 37.82 -18.08 42.89
C ALA A 162 38.78 -17.34 43.85
N ALA A 163 38.70 -16.01 43.92
CA ALA A 163 39.49 -15.21 44.86
C ALA A 163 39.07 -15.44 46.32
N ALA A 164 37.76 -15.58 46.60
CA ALA A 164 37.24 -15.85 47.94
C ALA A 164 37.60 -17.25 48.48
N GLY A 165 37.81 -18.23 47.61
CA GLY A 165 38.21 -19.59 48.00
C GLY A 165 39.66 -19.73 48.47
N ASN A 166 40.52 -18.71 48.26
CA ASN A 166 41.97 -18.80 48.47
C ASN A 166 42.47 -18.16 49.79
N GLU A 167 41.59 -17.57 50.61
CA GLU A 167 41.93 -17.00 51.94
C GLU A 167 41.73 -17.99 53.11
N GLY A 168 41.40 -19.26 52.83
CA GLY A 168 40.97 -20.25 53.83
C GLY A 168 41.96 -21.36 54.19
N ASP A 169 43.25 -21.26 53.88
CA ASP A 169 44.23 -22.33 54.16
C ASP A 169 45.50 -21.79 54.85
N ILE A 170 45.37 -21.43 56.14
CA ILE A 170 46.51 -21.25 57.04
C ILE A 170 46.32 -22.15 58.27
N ASP A 171 46.90 -23.33 58.14
CA ASP A 171 47.73 -24.02 59.14
C ASP A 171 47.03 -24.54 60.40
N PHE A 172 46.41 -25.71 60.27
CA PHE A 172 46.09 -26.59 61.38
C PHE A 172 47.23 -27.60 61.55
N ASP A 173 48.31 -27.26 62.28
CA ASP A 173 49.24 -28.31 62.70
C ASP A 173 49.91 -28.16 64.08
N HIS A 174 49.72 -29.26 64.82
CA HIS A 174 50.40 -29.83 65.99
C HIS A 174 51.32 -29.02 66.93
N ARG A 175 51.02 -29.11 68.25
CA ARG A 175 51.91 -29.67 69.31
C ARG A 175 51.20 -29.70 70.68
N SER A 176 50.76 -30.87 71.17
CA SER A 176 51.51 -31.86 71.98
C SER A 176 51.94 -31.40 73.38
N ASN A 177 51.20 -31.90 74.39
CA ASN A 177 51.58 -32.35 75.74
C ASN A 177 52.62 -31.57 76.57
N LYS A 178 52.20 -31.17 77.79
CA LYS A 178 53.02 -31.41 79.00
C LYS A 178 52.19 -31.46 80.30
N ARG A 179 52.15 -32.66 80.88
CA ARG A 179 51.88 -32.96 82.30
C ARG A 179 52.79 -32.13 83.22
N ARG A 180 52.27 -31.67 84.36
CA ARG A 180 52.91 -31.92 85.69
C ARG A 180 51.97 -31.64 86.87
N ARG A 181 51.78 -32.68 87.69
CA ARG A 181 51.32 -32.67 89.09
C ARG A 181 52.24 -31.75 89.93
N LYS A 182 51.78 -31.10 91.00
CA LYS A 182 51.31 -31.66 92.27
C LYS A 182 50.57 -30.59 93.05
#